data_AF-A0A1I2QEC0-F1
#
_entry.id   AF-A0A1I2QEC0-F1
#
_cell.length_a   1.000
_cell.length_b   1.000
_cell.length_c   1.000
_cell.angle_alpha   90.00
_cell.angle_beta   90.00
_cell.angle_gamma   90.00
#
_symmetry.space_group_name_H-M   'P 1'
#
loop_
_entity.id
_entity.type
_entity.pdbx_description
1 polymer ?
#
loop_
_entity_poly.entity_id
_entity_poly.type
_entity_poly.pdbx_seq_one_letter_code
_entity_poly.pdbx_strand_id
1 'polypeptide(L)' 'MATTKTATLTIRVDPKLKEALRAAAQADHRSIANMVEVMILEHCEKNGIAINTSKNQNNTENVHNDQDG' A
#
# COMPACT_ATOMS: atom_id res chain seq x y z
N MET A 1 3.02 -14.41 -12.40
CA MET A 1 2.45 -14.24 -11.05
C MET A 1 3.31 -13.20 -10.33
N ALA A 2 2.77 -12.01 -10.06
CA ALA A 2 3.56 -10.89 -9.53
C ALA A 2 4.03 -11.21 -8.10
N THR A 3 5.32 -11.12 -7.85
CA THR A 3 5.93 -11.30 -6.54
C THR A 3 5.48 -10.16 -5.64
N THR A 4 4.49 -10.42 -4.78
CA THR A 4 4.12 -9.49 -3.70
C THR A 4 5.34 -9.35 -2.80
N LYS A 5 6.09 -8.25 -2.98
CA LYS A 5 7.25 -7.91 -2.15
C LYS A 5 6.74 -7.53 -0.77
N THR A 6 6.60 -8.51 0.11
CA THR A 6 6.25 -8.30 1.51
C THR A 6 7.51 -7.92 2.28
N ALA A 7 7.49 -6.80 3.00
CA ALA A 7 8.54 -6.40 3.93
C ALA A 7 8.07 -6.57 5.37
N THR A 8 8.91 -7.13 6.24
CA THR A 8 8.59 -7.30 7.66
C THR A 8 8.80 -5.98 8.40
N LEU A 9 7.74 -5.48 9.04
CA LEU A 9 7.77 -4.27 9.87
C LEU A 9 7.61 -4.65 11.35
N THR A 10 8.60 -4.31 12.19
CA THR A 10 8.52 -4.51 13.65
C THR A 10 8.19 -3.18 14.33
N ILE A 11 7.05 -3.11 15.02
CA ILE A 11 6.63 -1.93 15.79
C ILE A 11 6.49 -2.27 17.28
N ARG A 12 6.86 -1.32 18.14
CA ARG A 12 6.59 -1.37 19.57
C ARG A 12 5.45 -0.41 19.87
N VAL A 13 4.40 -0.93 20.49
CA VAL A 13 3.20 -0.18 20.84
C VAL A 13 2.78 -0.54 22.26
N ASP A 14 2.02 0.35 22.89
CA ASP A 14 1.40 0.07 24.17
C ASP A 14 0.50 -1.18 24.09
N PRO A 15 0.45 -2.01 25.15
CA PRO A 15 -0.39 -3.20 25.17
C PRO A 15 -1.87 -2.86 24.97
N LYS A 16 -2.33 -1.71 25.47
CA LYS A 16 -3.70 -1.21 25.23
C LYS A 16 -3.97 -0.92 23.75
N LEU A 17 -2.98 -0.34 23.06
CA LEU A 17 -3.10 -0.02 21.64
C LEU A 17 -3.11 -1.29 20.79
N LYS A 18 -2.31 -2.30 21.16
CA LYS A 18 -2.33 -3.62 20.51
C LYS A 18 -3.71 -4.28 20.59
N GLU A 19 -4.35 -4.24 21.76
CA GLU A 19 -5.68 -4.81 21.96
C GLU A 19 -6.74 -4.06 21.13
N ALA A 20 -6.69 -2.72 21.12
CA ALA A 20 -7.58 -1.90 20.29
C ALA A 20 -7.39 -2.18 18.79
N LEU A 21 -6.15 -2.27 18.32
CA LEU A 21 -5.83 -2.61 16.93
C LEU A 21 -6.34 -4.01 16.56
N ARG A 22 -6.22 -4.98 17.47
CA ARG A 22 -6.74 -6.33 17.29
C ARG A 22 -8.26 -6.36 17.21
N ALA A 23 -8.94 -5.58 18.05
CA ALA A 23 -10.39 -5.45 18.02
C ALA A 23 -10.86 -4.82 16.69
N ALA A 24 -10.20 -3.76 16.25
CA ALA A 24 -10.51 -3.11 14.97
C ALA A 24 -10.29 -4.04 13.77
N ALA A 25 -9.17 -4.77 13.74
CA ALA A 25 -8.89 -5.75 12.70
C ALA A 25 -9.93 -6.88 12.66
N GLN A 26 -10.35 -7.38 13.82
CA GLN A 26 -11.41 -8.40 13.92
C GLN A 26 -12.77 -7.87 13.45
N ALA A 27 -13.12 -6.62 13.77
CA ALA A 27 -14.36 -6.00 13.33
C ALA A 27 -14.44 -5.89 11.79
N ASP A 28 -13.29 -5.62 11.15
CA ASP A 28 -13.19 -5.50 9.69
C ASP A 28 -13.00 -6.84 8.96
N HIS A 29 -12.97 -7.97 9.68
CA HIS A 29 -12.64 -9.32 9.17
C HIS A 29 -11.29 -9.40 8.43
N ARG A 30 -10.31 -8.58 8.84
CA ARG A 30 -9.00 -8.52 8.20
C ARG A 30 -7.89 -8.80 9.21
N SER A 31 -6.75 -9.30 8.73
CA SER A 31 -5.56 -9.46 9.57
C SER A 31 -5.04 -8.11 10.07
N ILE A 32 -4.39 -8.10 11.25
CA ILE A 32 -3.77 -6.90 11.83
C ILE A 32 -2.85 -6.18 10.84
N ALA A 33 -2.06 -6.93 10.05
CA ALA A 33 -1.19 -6.36 9.03
C ALA A 33 -1.98 -5.56 7.98
N ASN A 34 -3.10 -6.12 7.50
CA ASN A 34 -3.95 -5.44 6.52
C ASN A 34 -4.68 -4.24 7.13
N MET A 35 -5.03 -4.29 8.42
CA MET A 35 -5.60 -3.15 9.13
C MET A 35 -4.59 -2.00 9.21
N VAL A 36 -3.33 -2.31 9.55
CA VAL A 36 -2.25 -1.32 9.58
C VAL A 36 -1.98 -0.74 8.19
N GLU A 37 -2.01 -1.55 7.15
CA GLU A 37 -1.84 -1.08 5.77
C GLU A 37 -2.94 -0.09 5.36
N VAL A 38 -4.21 -0.40 5.63
CA VAL A 38 -5.33 0.52 5.35
C VAL A 38 -5.20 1.82 6.14
N MET A 39 -4.87 1.75 7.44
CA MET A 39 -4.66 2.96 8.25
C MET A 39 -3.54 3.85 7.69
N ILE A 40 -2.44 3.25 7.24
CA ILE A 40 -1.31 3.99 6.65
C ILE A 40 -1.71 4.60 5.31
N LEU A 41 -2.39 3.83 4.45
CA LEU A 41 -2.87 4.32 3.15
C LEU A 41 -3.82 5.50 3.33
N GLU A 42 -4.85 5.37 4.16
CA GLU A 42 -5.79 6.46 4.43
C GLU A 42 -5.09 7.69 5.02
N HIS A 43 -4.11 7.49 5.91
CA HIS A 43 -3.34 8.59 6.47
C HIS A 43 -2.53 9.29 5.39
N CYS A 44 -1.86 8.55 4.50
CA CYS A 44 -1.10 9.12 3.40
C CYS A 44 -1.99 9.84 2.40
N GLU A 45 -3.15 9.28 2.05
CA GLU A 45 -4.13 9.94 1.18
C GLU A 45 -4.61 11.26 1.78
N LYS A 46 -4.98 11.26 3.07
CA LYS A 46 -5.44 12.48 3.77
C LYS A 46 -4.35 13.55 3.91
N ASN A 47 -3.08 13.15 3.98
CA ASN A 47 -1.94 14.07 4.11
C ASN A 47 -1.27 14.39 2.77
N GLY A 48 -1.76 13.85 1.64
CA GLY A 48 -1.16 14.05 0.32
C GLY A 48 0.23 13.39 0.17
N ILE A 49 0.54 12.38 0.98
CA ILE A 49 1.82 11.66 0.91
C ILE A 49 1.72 10.63 -0.22
N ALA A 50 2.45 10.86 -1.30
CA ALA A 50 2.50 9.91 -2.42
C ALA A 50 3.18 8.60 -2.00
N ILE A 51 2.39 7.56 -1.75
CA ILE A 51 2.89 6.19 -1.64
C ILE A 51 3.22 5.73 -3.06
N ASN A 52 4.49 5.79 -3.45
CA ASN A 52 4.98 5.23 -4.70
C ASN A 52 4.85 3.70 -4.64
N THR A 53 3.65 3.17 -4.90
CA THR A 53 3.51 1.77 -5.26
C THR A 53 4.19 1.64 -6.61
N SER A 54 5.41 1.09 -6.65
CA SER A 54 6.14 0.86 -7.89
C SER A 54 5.40 -0.18 -8.73
N LYS A 55 4.30 0.24 -9.36
CA LYS A 55 3.69 -0.46 -10.48
C LYS A 55 4.43 0.02 -11.72
N ASN A 56 5.53 -0.68 -11.98
CA ASN A 56 6.11 -0.89 -13.31
C ASN A 56 5.86 0.24 -14.34
N GLN A 57 6.81 1.16 -14.46
CA GLN A 57 6.88 2.15 -15.52
C GLN A 57 7.16 1.49 -16.88
N ASN A 58 6.13 0.94 -17.53
CA ASN A 58 6.20 0.51 -18.92
C ASN A 58 5.07 1.14 -19.74
N ASN A 59 5.05 2.48 -19.81
CA ASN A 59 4.42 3.17 -20.92
C ASN A 59 5.55 3.86 -21.69
N THR A 60 6.20 3.14 -22.59
CA THR A 60 6.94 3.77 -23.69
C THR A 60 5.99 3.84 -24.86
N GLU A 61 5.54 5.06 -25.09
CA GLU A 61 4.87 5.57 -26.26
C GLU A 61 5.48 4.98 -27.54
N ASN A 62 4.75 4.06 -28.16
CA ASN A 62 4.90 3.74 -29.57
C ASN A 62 4.07 4.80 -30.32
N VAL A 63 4.69 5.94 -30.57
CA VAL A 63 4.32 6.84 -31.65
C VAL A 63 5.36 6.59 -32.74
N HIS A 64 5.14 5.55 -33.56
CA HIS A 64 5.86 5.51 -34.83
C HIS A 64 5.15 6.45 -35.78
N ASN A 65 5.77 7.61 -35.89
CA ASN A 65 5.41 8.76 -36.69
C ASN A 65 5.28 8.36 -38.17
N ASP A 66 4.27 8.93 -38.81
CA ASP A 66 4.11 8.99 -40.26
C ASP A 66 5.41 9.49 -40.93
N GLN A 67 5.90 8.76 -41.93
CA GLN A 67 6.91 9.24 -42.87
C GLN A 67 6.58 8.72 -44.28
N ASP A 68 5.76 9.53 -44.96
CA ASP A 68 5.98 10.10 -46.30
C ASP A 68 7.14 9.46 -47.12
N GLY A 69 6.78 8.87 -48.27
CA GLY A 69 7.71 8.38 -49.30
C GLY A 69 7.15 7.27 -50.18
#